data_AF-A0A9X2XAQ0-F1
#
_entry.id   AF-A0A9X2XAQ0-F1
#
_cell.length_a   1.000
_cell.length_b   1.000
_cell.length_c   1.000
_cell.angle_alpha   90.00
_cell.angle_beta   90.00
_cell.angle_gamma   90.00
#
_symmetry.space_group_name_H-M   'P 1'
#
loop_
_entity.id
_entity.type
_entity.pdbx_description
1 polymer ?
#
loop_
_entity_poly.entity_id
_entity_poly.type
_entity_poly.pdbx_seq_one_letter_code
_entity_poly.pdbx_strand_id
1 'polypeptide(L)' 'MTVRPRFDNVGDWLAAKPQGHFVVERWGRGTAITIHRVGCAVETILCESPGEANRIRQSLSDEGLCGYVAGGVA' A
#
# COMPACT_ATOMS: atom_id res chain seq x y z
N MET A 1 -16.78 8.72 24.35
CA MET A 1 -15.41 8.25 24.61
C MET A 1 -15.02 7.35 23.44
N THR A 2 -14.39 7.92 22.41
CA THR A 2 -14.08 7.18 21.17
C THR A 2 -12.79 6.39 21.39
N VAL A 3 -12.93 5.08 21.60
CA VAL A 3 -11.79 4.16 21.65
C VAL A 3 -11.15 4.15 20.26
N ARG A 4 -9.95 4.72 20.12
CA ARG A 4 -9.17 4.55 18.89
C ARG A 4 -8.62 3.13 18.90
N PRO A 5 -8.90 2.30 17.88
CA PRO A 5 -8.32 0.97 17.81
C PRO A 5 -6.79 1.08 17.79
N ARG A 6 -6.16 0.34 18.70
CA ARG A 6 -4.71 0.16 18.73
C ARG A 6 -4.40 -0.99 17.80
N PHE A 7 -3.58 -0.74 16.77
CA PHE A 7 -3.10 -1.77 15.86
C PHE A 7 -1.67 -2.08 16.27
N ASP A 8 -1.45 -3.28 16.82
CA ASP A 8 -0.16 -3.66 17.42
C ASP A 8 0.85 -4.15 16.37
N ASN A 9 0.41 -4.38 15.13
CA ASN A 9 1.29 -4.59 13.99
C ASN A 9 0.64 -4.07 12.69
N VAL A 10 1.46 -3.92 11.65
CA VAL A 10 1.04 -3.44 10.32
C VAL A 10 0.00 -4.35 9.69
N GLY A 11 0.08 -5.67 9.90
CA GLY A 11 -0.89 -6.64 9.39
C GLY A 11 -2.30 -6.39 9.90
N ASP A 12 -2.46 -6.13 11.21
CA ASP A 12 -3.76 -5.85 11.83
C ASP A 12 -4.38 -4.56 11.29
N TRP A 13 -3.55 -3.55 11.03
CA TRP A 13 -3.99 -2.29 10.43
C TRP A 13 -4.46 -2.46 8.99
N LEU A 14 -3.78 -3.31 8.22
CA LEU A 14 -4.11 -3.60 6.82
C LEU A 14 -5.36 -4.49 6.69
N ALA A 15 -5.54 -5.45 7.61
CA ALA A 15 -6.73 -6.30 7.69
C ALA A 15 -8.00 -5.49 8.00
N ALA A 16 -7.87 -4.35 8.69
CA ALA A 16 -8.97 -3.44 8.96
C ALA A 16 -9.37 -2.55 7.77
N LYS A 17 -8.73 -2.68 6.60
CA LYS A 17 -9.04 -1.90 5.40
C LYS A 17 -9.99 -2.67 4.47
N PRO A 18 -11.27 -2.27 4.37
CA PRO A 18 -12.29 -3.06 3.67
C PRO A 18 -12.05 -3.17 2.16
N GLN A 19 -11.32 -2.21 1.56
CA GLN A 19 -11.02 -2.17 0.13
C GLN A 19 -9.65 -2.77 -0.21
N GLY A 20 -8.82 -3.08 0.80
CA GLY A 20 -7.46 -3.56 0.62
C GLY A 20 -6.37 -2.49 0.82
N HIS A 21 -5.15 -2.83 0.42
CA HIS A 21 -3.96 -2.00 0.64
C HIS A 21 -2.93 -2.19 -0.46
N PHE A 22 -1.94 -1.30 -0.52
CA PHE A 22 -0.78 -1.47 -1.38
C PHE A 22 0.54 -1.23 -0.64
N VAL A 23 1.57 -1.95 -1.07
CA VAL A 23 2.92 -1.91 -0.56
C VAL A 23 3.81 -1.24 -1.58
N VAL A 24 4.65 -0.31 -1.15
CA VAL A 24 5.62 0.35 -2.01
C VAL A 24 7.01 -0.05 -1.56
N GLU A 25 7.78 -0.66 -2.46
CA GLU A 25 9.11 -1.18 -2.20
C GLU A 25 10.09 -0.72 -3.27
N ARG A 26 11.38 -0.64 -2.91
CA ARG A 26 12.41 -0.32 -3.88
C ARG A 26 12.74 -1.56 -4.72
N TRP A 27 12.75 -1.40 -6.04
CA TRP A 27 13.09 -2.47 -6.97
C TRP A 27 14.19 -2.00 -7.94
N GLY A 28 15.44 -2.35 -7.65
CA GLY A 28 16.59 -1.85 -8.38
C GLY A 28 16.70 -0.31 -8.34
N ARG A 29 16.59 0.32 -9.51
CA ARG A 29 16.52 1.79 -9.65
C ARG A 29 15.08 2.34 -9.64
N GLY A 30 14.08 1.47 -9.72
CA GLY A 30 12.67 1.80 -9.75
C GLY A 30 11.94 1.43 -8.45
N THR A 31 10.62 1.32 -8.57
CA THR A 31 9.70 1.08 -7.47
C THR A 31 8.75 -0.06 -7.83
N ALA A 32 8.61 -1.04 -6.94
CA ALA A 32 7.55 -2.04 -7.03
C ALA A 32 6.36 -1.58 -6.17
N ILE A 33 5.16 -1.67 -6.72
CA ILE A 33 3.91 -1.43 -6.01
C ILE A 33 3.12 -2.74 -6.01
N THR A 34 3.00 -3.38 -4.85
CA THR A 34 2.26 -4.63 -4.67
C THR A 34 0.88 -4.32 -4.10
N ILE A 35 -0.17 -4.76 -4.77
CA ILE A 35 -1.56 -4.40 -4.49
C ILE A 35 -2.30 -5.63 -3.94
N HIS A 36 -2.92 -5.47 -2.79
CA HIS A 36 -3.71 -6.47 -2.09
C HIS A 36 -5.17 -6.00 -2.03
N ARG A 37 -6.01 -6.50 -2.94
CA ARG A 37 -7.47 -6.28 -2.91
C ARG A 37 -8.17 -7.49 -2.30
N VAL A 38 -9.22 -7.25 -1.52
CA VAL A 38 -9.98 -8.33 -0.86
C VAL A 38 -10.63 -9.24 -1.91
N GLY A 39 -10.34 -10.54 -1.87
CA GLY A 39 -10.91 -11.52 -2.80
C GLY A 39 -10.29 -11.52 -4.20
N CYS A 40 -9.24 -10.72 -4.45
CA CYS A 40 -8.51 -10.70 -5.71
C CYS A 40 -7.12 -11.30 -5.57
N ALA A 41 -6.55 -11.72 -6.70
CA ALA A 41 -5.13 -12.07 -6.76
C ALA A 41 -4.26 -10.84 -6.45
N VAL A 42 -3.10 -11.09 -5.84
CA VAL A 42 -2.09 -10.06 -5.61
C VAL A 42 -1.53 -9.61 -6.96
N GLU A 43 -1.41 -8.30 -7.14
CA GLU A 43 -0.89 -7.67 -8.35
C GLU A 43 0.38 -6.90 -8.01
N THR A 44 1.38 -6.91 -8.90
CA THR A 44 2.60 -6.12 -8.73
C THR A 44 2.85 -5.28 -9.97
N ILE A 45 3.00 -3.97 -9.77
CA ILE A 45 3.33 -3.02 -10.82
C ILE A 45 4.76 -2.54 -10.61
N LEU A 46 5.59 -2.67 -11.64
CA LEU A 46 6.97 -2.19 -11.63
C LEU A 46 7.01 -0.83 -12.33
N CYS A 47 7.45 0.18 -11.59
CA CYS A 47 7.57 1.55 -12.06
C CYS A 47 9.05 1.88 -12.25
N GLU A 48 9.42 2.38 -13.42
CA GLU A 48 10.81 2.76 -13.70
C GLU A 48 11.11 4.18 -13.22
N SER A 49 10.07 5.02 -13.07
CA SER A 49 10.21 6.42 -12.66
C SER A 49 9.44 6.74 -11.37
N PRO A 50 9.93 7.70 -10.56
CA PRO A 50 9.19 8.19 -9.40
C PRO A 50 7.82 8.81 -9.76
N GLY A 51 7.73 9.48 -10.91
CA GLY A 51 6.49 10.13 -11.36
C GLY A 51 5.39 9.12 -11.70
N GLU A 52 5.75 8.01 -12.33
CA GLU A 52 4.84 6.89 -12.59
C GLU A 52 4.36 6.25 -11.29
N ALA A 53 5.28 5.95 -10.37
CA ALA A 53 4.94 5.39 -9.07
C ALA A 53 3.98 6.31 -8.30
N ASN A 54 4.19 7.64 -8.37
CA ASN A 54 3.31 8.60 -7.71
C ASN A 54 1.89 8.63 -8.32
N ARG A 55 1.77 8.56 -9.65
CA ARG A 55 0.45 8.50 -10.31
C ARG A 55 -0.32 7.24 -9.92
N ILE A 56 0.34 6.08 -9.89
CA ILE A 56 -0.28 4.82 -9.49
C ILE A 56 -0.72 4.87 -8.02
N ARG A 57 0.14 5.36 -7.13
CA ARG A 57 -0.21 5.55 -5.71
C ARG A 57 -1.44 6.44 -5.53
N GLN A 58 -1.53 7.53 -6.29
CA GLN A 58 -2.69 8.43 -6.25
C GLN A 58 -3.95 7.69 -6.70
N SER A 59 -3.94 7.01 -7.85
CA SER A 59 -5.08 6.23 -8.35
C SER A 59 -5.57 5.19 -7.33
N LEU A 60 -4.65 4.43 -6.72
CA LEU A 60 -4.99 3.43 -5.70
C LEU A 60 -5.58 4.07 -4.44
N SER A 61 -5.09 5.26 -4.07
CA SER A 61 -5.64 6.01 -2.94
C SER A 61 -7.04 6.55 -3.25
N ASP A 62 -7.28 7.00 -4.49
CA ASP A 62 -8.58 7.45 -4.97
C ASP A 62 -9.59 6.30 -5.03
N GLU A 63 -9.13 5.06 -5.29
CA GLU A 63 -9.91 3.82 -5.17
C GLU A 63 -10.22 3.44 -3.71
N GLY A 64 -9.62 4.13 -2.73
CA GLY A 64 -9.81 3.90 -1.30
C GLY A 64 -8.83 2.91 -0.66
N LEU A 65 -7.82 2.44 -1.41
CA LEU A 65 -6.78 1.60 -0.84
C LEU A 65 -5.82 2.43 0.02
N CYS A 66 -5.30 1.80 1.07
CA CYS A 66 -4.29 2.41 1.92
C CYS A 66 -2.88 1.94 1.54
N GLY A 67 -1.95 2.89 1.42
CA GLY A 67 -0.57 2.59 1.09
C GLY A 67 0.35 2.53 2.31
N TYR A 68 1.33 1.64 2.30
CA TYR A 68 2.49 1.73 3.18
C TYR A 68 3.81 1.55 2.40
N VAL A 69 4.88 2.18 2.89
CA VAL A 69 6.22 2.07 2.29
C VAL A 69 7.02 1.08 3.12
N ALA A 70 7.46 -0.03 2.52
CA ALA A 70 8.28 -1.00 3.22
C ALA A 70 9.69 -0.44 3.43
N GLY A 71 10.26 -0.61 4.63
CA GLY A 71 11.60 -0.13 4.97
C GLY A 71 11.68 1.33 5.40
N GLY A 72 10.55 1.97 5.74
CA GLY A 72 10.57 3.27 6.44
C GLY A 72 11.27 3.12 7.79
N VAL A 73 12.49 3.65 7.90
CA VAL A 73 13.14 3.86 9.19
C VAL A 73 12.35 4.96 9.89
N ALA A 74 11.78 4.63 11.06
CA ALA A 74 11.13 5.60 11.93
C ALA A 74 12.12 6.65 12.44
#